data_AF-A0AAV4S8I6-F1
#
_entry.id   AF-A0AAV4S8I6-F1
#
_cell.length_a   1.000
_cell.length_b   1.000
_cell.length_c   1.000
_cell.angle_alpha   90.00
_cell.angle_beta   90.00
_cell.angle_gamma   90.00
#
_symmetry.space_group_name_H-M   'P 1'
#
loop_
_entity.id
_entity.type
_entity.pdbx_description
1 polymer ?
#
loop_
_entity_poly.entity_id
_entity_poly.type
_entity_poly.pdbx_seq_one_letter_code
_entity_poly.pdbx_strand_id
1 'polypeptide(L)'
;MSKRSKDPSYNNNKDIYFNIQAIHDTLQEMFKGEIDPSSSLYLAAVLQYVATEIIEISIKDKNRKNGEKLSVTVDDINKAIQGDKDLSKLLK
;
A
#
# COMPACT_ATOMS: atom_id res chain seq x y z
N MET A 1 14.65 0.26 -39.53
CA MET A 1 14.93 0.32 -38.08
C MET A 1 13.64 0.63 -37.36
N SER A 2 12.99 -0.37 -36.75
CA SER A 2 11.75 -0.16 -35.99
C SER A 2 12.11 0.49 -34.66
N LYS A 3 11.61 1.71 -34.42
CA LYS A 3 11.74 2.40 -33.14
C LYS A 3 10.83 1.69 -32.14
N ARG A 4 11.37 0.80 -31.30
CA ARG A 4 10.68 0.36 -30.09
C ARG A 4 10.47 1.61 -29.22
N SER A 5 9.24 2.11 -29.17
CA SER A 5 8.81 3.02 -28.12
C SER A 5 9.05 2.33 -26.79
N LYS A 6 9.89 2.92 -25.93
CA LYS A 6 10.01 2.50 -24.54
C LYS A 6 8.62 2.65 -23.94
N ASP A 7 8.02 1.56 -23.50
CA ASP A 7 6.81 1.63 -22.68
C ASP A 7 7.09 2.55 -21.48
N PRO A 8 6.16 3.45 -21.13
CA PRO A 8 6.33 4.29 -19.95
C PRO A 8 6.56 3.37 -18.75
N SER A 9 7.73 3.50 -18.14
CA SER A 9 8.03 2.81 -16.88
C SER A 9 6.97 3.25 -15.86
N TYR A 10 6.08 2.31 -15.48
CA TYR A 10 5.05 2.52 -14.46
C TYR A 10 5.63 2.95 -13.10
N ASN A 11 6.94 2.78 -12.90
CA ASN A 11 7.68 3.14 -11.69
C ASN A 11 8.07 4.63 -11.57
N ASN A 12 7.64 5.50 -12.49
CA ASN A 12 8.00 6.93 -12.43
C ASN A 12 7.02 7.81 -11.65
N ASN A 13 6.00 7.24 -10.99
CA ASN A 13 5.06 8.01 -10.20
C ASN A 13 5.65 8.31 -8.82
N LYS A 14 6.07 9.57 -8.58
CA LYS A 14 6.82 9.96 -7.38
C LYS A 14 6.01 9.89 -6.08
N ASP A 15 4.69 9.80 -6.19
CA ASP A 15 3.77 9.86 -5.04
C ASP A 15 3.33 8.46 -4.56
N ILE A 16 3.71 7.40 -5.28
CA ILE A 16 3.38 6.01 -4.94
C ILE A 16 4.66 5.24 -4.62
N TYR A 17 4.74 4.70 -3.40
CA TYR A 17 5.85 3.92 -2.87
C TYR A 17 5.72 2.42 -3.18
N PHE A 18 4.50 1.93 -3.40
CA PHE A 18 4.28 0.54 -3.79
C PHE A 18 4.74 0.28 -5.24
N ASN A 19 5.32 -0.89 -5.47
CA ASN A 19 5.79 -1.29 -6.81
C ASN A 19 4.59 -1.59 -7.73
N ILE A 20 4.24 -0.63 -8.58
CA ILE A 20 3.09 -0.72 -9.48
C ILE A 20 3.23 -1.89 -10.47
N GLN A 21 4.45 -2.19 -10.95
CA GLN A 21 4.67 -3.30 -11.87
C GLN A 21 4.42 -4.64 -11.18
N ALA A 22 4.93 -4.83 -9.96
CA ALA A 22 4.69 -6.06 -9.21
C ALA A 22 3.19 -6.26 -8.91
N ILE A 23 2.46 -5.18 -8.63
CA ILE A 23 1.01 -5.21 -8.47
C ILE A 23 0.33 -5.61 -9.77
N HIS A 24 0.74 -5.04 -10.90
CA HIS A 24 0.21 -5.40 -12.22
C HIS A 24 0.44 -6.87 -12.55
N ASP A 25 1.66 -7.38 -12.36
CA ASP A 25 2.01 -8.78 -12.61
C ASP A 25 1.15 -9.71 -11.72
N THR A 26 0.98 -9.35 -10.45
CA THR A 26 0.07 -10.07 -9.53
C THR A 26 -1.38 -10.08 -10.05
N LEU A 27 -1.88 -8.95 -10.55
CA LEU A 27 -3.24 -8.86 -11.11
C LEU A 27 -3.39 -9.72 -12.36
N GLN A 28 -2.38 -9.76 -13.23
CA GLN A 28 -2.39 -10.62 -14.43
C GLN A 28 -2.41 -12.11 -14.09
N GLU A 29 -1.74 -12.53 -13.02
CA GLU A 29 -1.78 -13.92 -12.55
C GLU A 29 -3.15 -14.28 -11.95
N MET A 30 -3.77 -13.36 -11.21
CA MET A 30 -5.03 -13.60 -10.50
C MET A 30 -6.26 -13.58 -11.40
N PHE A 31 -6.28 -12.75 -12.44
CA PHE A 31 -7.45 -12.54 -13.28
C PHE A 31 -7.23 -13.04 -14.70
N LYS A 32 -8.24 -13.71 -15.27
CA LYS A 32 -8.20 -14.13 -16.68
C LYS A 32 -8.59 -12.95 -17.58
N GLY A 33 -7.62 -12.32 -18.23
CA GLY A 33 -7.87 -11.29 -19.23
C GLY A 33 -6.78 -10.22 -19.29
N GLU A 34 -6.98 -9.24 -20.16
CA GLU A 34 -6.15 -8.03 -20.19
C GLU A 34 -6.51 -7.13 -18.98
N ILE A 35 -5.49 -6.72 -18.24
CA ILE A 35 -5.63 -5.77 -17.14
C ILE A 35 -5.31 -4.38 -17.69
N ASP A 36 -6.24 -3.43 -17.51
CA ASP A 36 -5.94 -2.02 -17.78
C ASP A 36 -4.80 -1.58 -16.85
N PRO A 37 -3.69 -1.06 -17.37
CA PRO A 37 -2.56 -0.66 -16.55
C PRO A 37 -2.89 0.38 -15.47
N SER A 38 -3.92 1.18 -15.68
CA SER A 38 -4.44 2.15 -14.70
C SER A 38 -4.98 1.46 -13.44
N SER A 39 -5.48 0.23 -13.56
CA SER A 39 -5.99 -0.57 -12.44
C SER A 39 -4.91 -0.80 -11.38
N SER A 40 -3.68 -1.09 -11.81
CA SER A 40 -2.54 -1.32 -10.92
C SER A 40 -2.13 -0.06 -10.17
N LEU A 41 -2.23 1.10 -10.83
CA LEU A 41 -1.97 2.40 -10.19
C LEU A 41 -3.03 2.70 -9.11
N TYR A 42 -4.31 2.48 -9.40
CA TYR A 42 -5.38 2.67 -8.43
C TYR A 42 -5.23 1.73 -7.23
N LEU A 43 -4.95 0.44 -7.49
CA LEU A 43 -4.74 -0.52 -6.42
C LEU A 43 -3.52 -0.15 -5.57
N ALA A 44 -2.42 0.28 -6.19
CA ALA A 44 -1.24 0.75 -5.47
C ALA A 44 -1.56 1.93 -4.55
N ALA A 45 -2.36 2.90 -5.01
CA ALA A 45 -2.78 4.03 -4.21
C ALA A 45 -3.66 3.62 -3.02
N VAL A 46 -4.60 2.69 -3.22
CA VAL A 46 -5.45 2.16 -2.14
C VAL A 46 -4.62 1.39 -1.11
N LEU A 47 -3.74 0.50 -1.56
CA LEU A 47 -2.84 -0.26 -0.67
C LEU A 47 -1.95 0.69 0.14
N GLN A 48 -1.42 1.73 -0.51
CA GLN A 48 -0.63 2.75 0.18
C GLN A 48 -1.43 3.48 1.24
N TYR A 49 -2.62 3.95 0.91
CA TYR A 49 -3.49 4.64 1.86
C TYR A 49 -3.78 3.77 3.10
N VAL A 50 -4.22 2.52 2.88
CA VAL A 50 -4.54 1.60 3.99
C VAL A 50 -3.31 1.27 4.82
N ALA A 51 -2.16 1.03 4.18
CA ALA A 51 -0.91 0.77 4.90
C ALA A 51 -0.47 1.98 5.74
N THR A 52 -0.57 3.20 5.19
CA THR A 52 -0.27 4.43 5.91
C THR A 52 -1.19 4.61 7.12
N GLU A 53 -2.49 4.42 6.98
CA GLU A 53 -3.46 4.55 8.06
C GLU A 53 -3.15 3.58 9.22
N ILE A 54 -2.91 2.30 8.89
CA ILE A 54 -2.55 1.29 9.90
C ILE A 54 -1.28 1.68 10.64
N ILE A 55 -0.24 2.14 9.93
CA ILE A 55 1.04 2.55 10.55
C ILE A 55 0.85 3.78 11.43
N GLU A 56 0.12 4.79 10.96
CA GLU A 56 -0.12 6.05 11.67
C GLU A 56 -0.82 5.80 13.01
N ILE A 57 -1.88 4.99 12.99
CA ILE A 57 -2.60 4.63 14.22
C ILE A 57 -1.70 3.80 15.16
N SER A 58 -0.91 2.87 14.62
CA SER A 58 -0.02 2.00 15.40
C SER A 58 1.05 2.78 16.18
N ILE A 59 1.54 3.90 15.65
CA ILE A 59 2.55 4.74 16.32
C ILE A 59 1.96 5.88 17.16
N LYS A 60 0.66 6.19 17.01
CA LYS A 60 0.00 7.35 17.63
C LYS A 60 0.21 7.45 19.13
N ASP A 61 0.10 6.33 19.85
CA ASP A 61 0.28 6.30 21.31
C ASP A 61 1.76 6.29 21.74
N LYS A 62 2.68 5.87 20.87
CA LYS A 62 4.13 5.90 21.13
C LYS A 62 4.73 7.28 20.91
N ASN A 63 4.24 8.02 19.92
CA ASN A 63 4.61 9.41 19.67
C ASN A 63 4.33 10.33 20.87
N ARG A 64 3.38 9.95 21.74
CA ARG A 64 3.01 10.69 22.95
C ARG A 64 3.92 10.42 24.16
N LYS A 65 4.81 9.42 24.09
CA LYS A 65 5.65 8.97 25.22
C LYS A 65 7.09 9.51 25.21
N ASN A 66 7.38 10.55 24.43
CA ASN A 66 8.64 11.31 24.47
C ASN A 66 9.93 10.47 24.29
N GLY A 67 10.26 10.14 23.04
CA GLY A 67 11.65 9.83 22.66
C GLY A 67 12.06 8.35 22.70
N GLU A 68 11.14 7.43 22.97
CA GLU A 68 11.39 6.01 22.71
C GLU A 68 11.56 5.78 21.21
N LYS A 69 12.53 4.93 20.84
CA LYS A 69 12.76 4.54 19.45
C LYS A 69 11.46 3.94 18.90
N LEU A 70 10.87 4.59 17.90
CA LEU A 70 9.62 4.17 17.28
C LEU A 70 9.84 2.83 16.55
N SER A 71 9.49 1.75 17.23
CA SER A 71 9.41 0.41 16.67
C SER A 71 7.94 -0.02 16.70
N VAL A 72 7.39 -0.38 15.55
CA VAL A 72 6.02 -0.90 15.44
C VAL A 72 6.08 -2.42 15.62
N THR A 73 5.35 -2.95 16.60
CA THR A 73 5.20 -4.39 16.82
C THR A 73 3.87 -4.89 16.26
N VAL A 74 3.74 -6.22 16.17
CA VAL A 74 2.47 -6.87 15.78
C VAL A 74 1.32 -6.48 16.73
N ASP A 75 1.60 -6.37 18.03
CA ASP A 75 0.59 -5.97 19.01
C ASP A 75 0.10 -4.54 18.81
N ASP A 76 0.97 -3.62 18.39
CA ASP A 76 0.58 -2.24 18.09
C ASP A 76 -0.37 -2.20 16.88
N ILE A 77 -0.06 -2.97 15.84
CA ILE A 77 -0.90 -3.11 14.64
C ILE A 77 -2.26 -3.72 15.01
N ASN A 78 -2.27 -4.78 15.83
CA ASN A 78 -3.52 -5.40 16.27
C ASN A 78 -4.38 -4.44 17.09
N LYS A 79 -3.77 -3.64 17.98
CA LYS A 79 -4.48 -2.60 18.73
C LYS A 79 -5.03 -1.51 17.83
N ALA A 80 -4.27 -1.09 16.82
CA ALA A 80 -4.71 -0.11 15.84
C ALA A 80 -5.95 -0.61 15.07
N ILE A 81 -5.90 -1.85 14.57
CA ILE A 81 -7.00 -2.48 13.83
C ILE A 81 -8.24 -2.66 14.71
N GLN A 82 -8.07 -3.04 15.99
CA GLN A 82 -9.19 -3.22 16.91
C GLN A 82 -9.78 -1.89 17.39
N GLY A 83 -8.95 -0.86 17.53
CA GLY A 83 -9.34 0.46 18.00
C GLY A 83 -10.04 1.30 16.93
N ASP A 84 -9.80 1.00 15.65
CA ASP A 84 -10.44 1.70 14.53
C ASP A 84 -11.61 0.88 13.95
N LYS A 85 -12.79 1.50 13.87
CA LYS A 85 -14.02 0.83 13.44
C LYS A 85 -13.96 0.37 11.99
N ASP A 86 -13.38 1.18 11.10
CA ASP A 86 -13.39 0.94 9.67
C ASP A 86 -12.31 -0.09 9.30
N LEU A 87 -11.12 0.00 9.91
CA LEU A 87 -10.08 -1.04 9.79
C LEU A 87 -10.53 -2.36 10.40
N SER A 88 -11.20 -2.34 11.55
CA SER A 88 -11.77 -3.55 12.16
C SER A 88 -12.78 -4.22 11.23
N LYS A 89 -13.60 -3.44 10.52
CA LYS A 89 -14.58 -3.96 9.57
C LYS A 89 -13.94 -4.48 8.28
N LEU A 90 -12.86 -3.86 7.83
CA LEU A 90 -12.14 -4.23 6.61
C LEU A 90 -11.36 -5.54 6.77
N LEU A 91 -10.81 -5.80 7.96
CA LEU A 91 -9.86 -6.90 8.23
C LEU A 91 -10.44 -8.05 9.09
N LYS A 92 -11.73 -8.00 9.42
CA LYS A 92 -12.47 -9.11 10.03
C LYS A 92 -13.11 -9.98 8.97
#